data_AF-A0A2P6S8J5-F1
#
_entry.id   AF-A0A2P6S8J5-F1
#
_cell.length_a   1.000
_cell.length_b   1.000
_cell.length_c   1.000
_cell.angle_alpha   90.00
_cell.angle_beta   90.00
_cell.angle_gamma   90.00
#
_symmetry.space_group_name_H-M   'P 1'
#
loop_
_entity.id
_entity.type
_entity.pdbx_description
1 polymer ?
#
loop_
_entity_poly.entity_id
_entity_poly.type
_entity_poly.pdbx_seq_one_letter_code
_entity_poly.pdbx_strand_id
1 'polypeptide(L)'
;MNKEGLNTLQLEWSGTSEKESEVLCSLEPHKKLLDLTIKGYNGFEFSKWIGHPSFSDMTHVKLENCKNCRFLPPLGQLPFLKKLWIQGLANVKSVGAEFYGECSLPFPVLENWKEWLPCKTNEEIRVFPCLRQVSISRI
;
A
#
# COMPACT_ATOMS: atom_id res chain seq x y z
N MET A 1 18.30 -8.88 18.95
CA MET A 1 17.53 -10.02 18.41
C MET A 1 17.48 -9.86 16.90
N ASN A 2 18.14 -10.76 16.16
CA ASN A 2 18.25 -10.72 14.71
C ASN A 2 16.97 -11.35 14.12
N LYS A 3 16.15 -10.58 13.37
CA LYS A 3 14.92 -11.05 12.71
C LYS A 3 15.18 -11.47 11.26
N GLU A 4 16.35 -12.05 10.99
CA GLU A 4 16.70 -12.56 9.67
C GLU A 4 15.76 -13.72 9.31
N GLY A 5 14.90 -13.51 8.30
CA GLY A 5 13.94 -14.51 7.81
C GLY A 5 12.46 -14.14 7.98
N LEU A 6 12.13 -13.06 8.69
CA LEU A 6 10.76 -12.53 8.70
C LEU A 6 10.49 -11.73 7.43
N ASN A 7 10.17 -12.45 6.37
CA ASN A 7 9.81 -11.88 5.07
C ASN A 7 8.30 -11.57 4.98
N THR A 8 7.52 -11.94 5.99
CA THR A 8 6.08 -11.70 6.04
C THR A 8 5.71 -11.05 7.37
N LEU A 9 4.89 -10.02 7.30
CA LEU A 9 4.35 -9.31 8.46
C LEU A 9 2.84 -9.19 8.33
N GLN A 10 2.12 -9.74 9.30
CA GLN A 10 0.68 -9.61 9.41
C GLN A 10 0.33 -8.90 10.72
N LEU A 11 -0.46 -7.85 10.61
CA LEU A 11 -0.96 -7.07 11.73
C LEU A 11 -2.47 -6.97 11.62
N GLU A 12 -3.16 -7.28 12.71
CA GLU A 12 -4.61 -7.31 12.78
C GLU A 12 -5.08 -6.67 14.07
N TRP A 13 -5.96 -5.68 13.92
CA TRP A 13 -6.58 -4.96 15.03
C TRP A 13 -8.07 -5.23 15.07
N SER A 14 -8.59 -5.41 16.29
CA SER A 14 -10.00 -5.59 16.58
C SER A 14 -10.57 -4.46 17.44
N GLY A 15 -9.75 -3.45 17.77
CA GLY A 15 -10.11 -2.33 18.64
C GLY A 15 -10.22 -1.00 17.90
N THR A 16 -10.40 0.07 18.66
CA THR A 16 -10.40 1.46 18.18
C THR A 16 -9.40 2.30 18.96
N SER A 17 -8.29 1.70 19.40
CA SER A 17 -7.37 2.36 20.32
C SER A 17 -6.51 3.38 19.58
N GLU A 18 -6.29 4.55 20.16
CA GLU A 18 -5.39 5.56 19.58
C GLU A 18 -3.93 5.06 19.51
N LYS A 19 -3.58 4.06 20.33
CA LYS A 19 -2.24 3.47 20.40
C LYS A 19 -1.86 2.65 19.18
N GLU A 20 -2.81 2.28 18.32
CA GLU A 20 -2.53 1.47 17.13
C GLU A 20 -1.55 2.17 16.18
N SER A 21 -1.67 3.50 16.05
CA SER A 21 -0.79 4.32 15.21
C SER A 21 0.64 4.34 15.76
N GLU A 22 0.79 4.46 17.08
CA GLU A 22 2.10 4.42 17.75
C GLU A 22 2.79 3.07 17.58
N VAL A 23 2.02 1.98 17.70
CA VAL A 23 2.52 0.61 17.50
C VAL A 23 2.98 0.42 16.05
N LEU A 24 2.16 0.82 15.06
CA LEU A 24 2.50 0.69 13.65
C LEU A 24 3.76 1.52 13.29
N CYS A 25 3.87 2.71 13.86
CA CYS A 25 5.04 3.58 13.67
C CYS A 25 6.32 3.01 14.30
N SER A 26 6.21 2.43 15.49
CA SER A 26 7.39 1.93 16.24
C SER A 26 7.88 0.56 15.75
N LEU A 27 7.09 -0.14 14.94
CA LEU A 27 7.38 -1.52 14.55
C LEU A 27 8.54 -1.66 13.54
N GLU A 28 8.78 -0.62 12.72
CA GLU A 28 9.64 -0.60 11.52
C GLU A 28 10.40 -1.92 11.28
N PRO A 29 9.85 -2.82 10.43
CA PRO A 29 10.38 -4.17 10.28
C PRO A 29 11.69 -4.20 9.50
N HIS A 30 12.27 -5.39 9.38
CA HIS A 30 13.46 -5.58 8.57
C HIS A 30 13.17 -5.26 7.09
N LYS A 31 14.12 -4.59 6.42
CA LYS A 31 13.97 -4.08 5.05
C LYS A 31 13.73 -5.17 3.97
N LYS A 32 14.08 -6.42 4.29
CA LYS A 32 13.81 -7.61 3.44
C LYS A 32 12.37 -8.13 3.56
N LEU A 33 11.44 -7.31 4.04
CA LEU A 33 10.03 -7.66 4.11
C LEU A 33 9.47 -7.82 2.69
N LEU A 34 8.93 -9.00 2.38
CA LEU A 34 8.32 -9.32 1.09
C LEU A 34 6.80 -9.11 1.11
N ASP A 35 6.15 -9.48 2.21
CA ASP A 35 4.69 -9.52 2.31
C ASP A 35 4.19 -8.75 3.53
N LEU A 36 3.31 -7.78 3.30
CA LEU A 36 2.66 -7.00 4.36
C LEU A 36 1.14 -7.18 4.30
N THR A 37 0.55 -7.56 5.43
CA THR A 37 -0.91 -7.54 5.62
C THR A 37 -1.27 -6.70 6.83
N ILE A 38 -2.13 -5.70 6.64
CA ILE A 38 -2.70 -4.87 7.70
C ILE A 38 -4.23 -4.99 7.64
N LYS A 39 -4.83 -5.40 8.74
CA LYS A 39 -6.28 -5.57 8.87
C LYS A 39 -6.84 -4.79 10.06
N GLY A 40 -7.96 -4.11 9.85
CA GLY A 40 -8.70 -3.46 10.93
C GLY A 40 -7.98 -2.28 11.59
N TYR A 41 -6.88 -1.80 11.02
CA TYR A 41 -6.14 -0.66 11.56
C TYR A 41 -7.02 0.59 11.59
N ASN A 42 -7.15 1.19 12.78
CA ASN A 42 -8.08 2.29 13.02
C ASN A 42 -7.41 3.68 13.09
N GLY A 43 -6.11 3.76 12.79
CA GLY A 43 -5.39 5.03 12.71
C GLY A 43 -5.75 5.85 11.47
N PHE A 44 -5.47 7.15 11.53
CA PHE A 44 -5.81 8.09 10.44
C PHE A 44 -4.88 7.96 9.22
N GLU A 45 -3.62 7.63 9.46
CA GLU A 45 -2.56 7.54 8.47
C GLU A 45 -1.72 6.29 8.68
N PHE A 46 -1.21 5.73 7.58
CA PHE A 46 -0.24 4.64 7.62
C PHE A 46 1.15 5.17 7.94
N SER A 47 1.97 4.36 8.61
CA SER A 47 3.36 4.70 8.88
C SER A 47 4.16 4.82 7.58
N LYS A 48 5.05 5.82 7.53
CA LYS A 48 5.84 6.17 6.33
C LYS A 48 6.65 5.01 5.77
N TRP A 49 7.09 4.08 6.62
CA TRP A 49 7.90 2.93 6.22
C TRP A 49 7.17 2.00 5.22
N ILE A 50 5.84 1.93 5.24
CA ILE A 50 5.04 1.01 4.40
C ILE A 50 5.22 1.28 2.89
N GLY A 51 5.50 2.52 2.51
CA GLY A 51 5.82 2.88 1.12
C GLY A 51 7.28 3.29 0.92
N HIS A 52 8.11 3.34 1.95
CA HIS A 52 9.46 3.90 1.85
C HIS A 52 10.37 3.07 0.92
N PRO A 53 11.26 3.67 0.11
CA PRO A 53 12.06 2.93 -0.87
C PRO A 53 13.00 1.88 -0.26
N SER A 54 13.34 2.04 1.03
CA SER A 54 14.07 1.02 1.82
C SER A 54 13.37 -0.34 1.89
N PHE A 55 12.07 -0.41 1.64
CA PHE A 55 11.29 -1.64 1.59
C PHE A 55 11.05 -2.10 0.14
N SER A 56 12.03 -1.87 -0.74
CA SER A 56 11.95 -2.16 -2.17
C SER A 56 11.61 -3.62 -2.48
N ASP A 57 12.00 -4.54 -1.61
CA ASP A 57 11.81 -5.99 -1.77
C ASP A 57 10.34 -6.42 -1.57
N MET A 58 9.47 -5.51 -1.13
CA MET A 58 8.06 -5.82 -0.89
C MET A 58 7.36 -6.17 -2.21
N THR A 59 6.77 -7.37 -2.26
CA THR A 59 6.08 -7.92 -3.43
C THR A 59 4.57 -8.03 -3.24
N HIS A 60 4.09 -8.12 -1.99
CA HIS A 60 2.67 -8.22 -1.69
C HIS A 60 2.27 -7.23 -0.59
N VAL A 61 1.25 -6.43 -0.85
CA VAL A 61 0.61 -5.55 0.15
C VAL A 61 -0.87 -5.81 0.19
N LYS A 62 -1.39 -6.05 1.40
CA LYS A 62 -2.82 -6.18 1.67
C LYS A 62 -3.25 -5.22 2.78
N LEU A 63 -4.16 -4.31 2.46
CA LEU A 63 -4.82 -3.39 3.39
C LEU A 63 -6.31 -3.70 3.43
N GLU A 64 -6.82 -4.13 4.58
CA GLU A 64 -8.21 -4.61 4.71
C GLU A 64 -8.92 -3.96 5.89
N ASN A 65 -10.14 -3.48 5.69
CA ASN A 65 -11.01 -2.94 6.74
C ASN A 65 -10.39 -1.81 7.59
N CYS A 66 -9.45 -1.04 7.02
CA CYS A 66 -8.80 0.10 7.69
C CYS A 66 -9.67 1.36 7.54
N LYS A 67 -10.87 1.32 8.16
CA LYS A 67 -11.98 2.24 7.84
C LYS A 67 -11.67 3.71 8.13
N ASN A 68 -10.87 3.97 9.16
CA ASN A 68 -10.54 5.33 9.59
C ASN A 68 -9.39 5.97 8.80
N CYS A 69 -8.63 5.19 8.02
CA CYS A 69 -7.56 5.73 7.21
C CYS A 69 -8.11 6.68 6.14
N ARG A 70 -7.49 7.85 6.04
CA ARG A 70 -7.86 8.89 5.06
C ARG A 70 -6.97 8.90 3.83
N PHE A 71 -5.72 8.45 4.01
CA PHE A 71 -4.69 8.45 2.97
C PHE A 71 -4.06 7.07 2.85
N LEU A 72 -3.66 6.72 1.64
CA LEU A 72 -2.90 5.52 1.35
C LEU A 72 -1.39 5.82 1.43
N PRO A 73 -0.56 4.83 1.81
CA PRO A 73 0.89 5.01 1.78
C PRO A 73 1.38 5.10 0.32
N PRO A 74 2.58 5.66 0.06
CA PRO A 74 3.13 5.81 -1.29
C PRO A 74 3.59 4.46 -1.83
N LEU A 75 2.67 3.58 -2.22
CA LEU A 75 2.99 2.23 -2.68
C LEU A 75 3.54 2.20 -4.11
N GLY A 76 3.33 3.25 -4.89
CA GLY A 76 3.76 3.30 -6.29
C GLY A 76 5.27 3.31 -6.47
N GLN A 77 6.00 3.77 -5.45
CA GLN A 77 7.46 3.79 -5.47
C GLN A 77 8.10 2.44 -5.11
N LEU A 78 7.31 1.42 -4.80
CA LEU A 78 7.82 0.07 -4.52
C LEU A 78 8.05 -0.67 -5.85
N PRO A 79 9.33 -0.88 -6.26
CA PRO A 79 9.65 -1.34 -7.60
C PRO A 79 9.29 -2.80 -7.86
N PHE A 80 9.17 -3.63 -6.80
CA PHE A 80 8.87 -5.05 -6.93
C PHE A 80 7.46 -5.42 -6.47
N LEU A 81 6.58 -4.45 -6.23
CA LEU A 81 5.22 -4.72 -5.80
C LEU A 81 4.41 -5.38 -6.92
N LYS A 82 4.10 -6.67 -6.74
CA LYS A 82 3.39 -7.52 -7.72
C LYS A 82 1.91 -7.65 -7.40
N LYS A 83 1.55 -7.74 -6.12
CA LYS A 83 0.15 -7.87 -5.71
C LYS A 83 -0.22 -6.81 -4.70
N LEU A 84 -1.28 -6.08 -5.01
CA LEU A 84 -1.86 -5.07 -4.16
C LEU A 84 -3.34 -5.39 -3.94
N TRP A 85 -3.74 -5.50 -2.68
CA TRP A 85 -5.12 -5.68 -2.27
C TRP A 85 -5.52 -4.56 -1.31
N ILE A 86 -6.53 -3.77 -1.68
CA ILE A 86 -7.08 -2.69 -0.85
C ILE A 86 -8.59 -2.87 -0.79
N GLN A 87 -9.14 -3.07 0.40
CA GLN A 87 -10.58 -3.25 0.60
C GLN A 87 -11.04 -2.67 1.94
N GLY A 88 -12.21 -2.03 1.97
CA GLY A 88 -12.83 -1.60 3.22
C GLY A 88 -12.20 -0.35 3.86
N LEU A 89 -11.60 0.53 3.05
CA LEU A 89 -11.04 1.82 3.48
C LEU A 89 -12.07 2.96 3.25
N ALA A 90 -13.11 3.01 4.08
CA ALA A 90 -14.29 3.88 3.86
C ALA A 90 -14.01 5.39 3.82
N ASN A 91 -12.94 5.84 4.48
CA ASN A 91 -12.58 7.26 4.57
C ASN A 91 -11.55 7.72 3.52
N VAL A 92 -11.03 6.82 2.71
CA VAL A 92 -10.23 7.19 1.52
C VAL A 92 -11.21 7.65 0.43
N LYS A 93 -11.20 8.96 0.13
CA LYS A 93 -12.15 9.57 -0.82
C LYS A 93 -11.62 9.66 -2.24
N SER A 94 -10.31 9.72 -2.38
CA SER A 94 -9.61 9.82 -3.64
C SER A 94 -8.23 9.25 -3.50
N VAL A 95 -7.59 9.03 -4.64
CA VAL A 95 -6.20 8.61 -4.69
C VAL A 95 -5.47 9.70 -5.44
N GLY A 96 -4.61 10.41 -4.74
CA GLY A 96 -3.78 11.45 -5.35
C GLY A 96 -2.36 10.98 -5.62
N ALA A 97 -1.52 11.94 -5.98
CA ALA A 97 -0.10 11.74 -6.27
C ALA A 97 0.66 11.08 -5.10
N GLU A 98 0.21 11.30 -3.86
CA GLU A 98 0.80 10.72 -2.66
C GLU A 98 0.85 9.19 -2.68
N PHE A 99 -0.07 8.54 -3.40
CA PHE A 99 -0.09 7.08 -3.51
C PHE A 99 0.97 6.55 -4.49
N TYR A 100 1.27 7.31 -5.52
CA TYR A 100 2.26 6.96 -6.54
C TYR A 100 3.69 7.24 -6.07
N GLY A 101 3.85 8.13 -5.09
CA GLY A 101 5.15 8.57 -4.58
C GLY A 101 5.88 9.48 -5.56
N GLU A 102 7.16 9.71 -5.33
CA GLU A 102 8.01 10.52 -6.22
C GLU A 102 8.54 9.74 -7.45
N CYS A 103 7.92 8.59 -7.77
CA CYS A 103 8.37 7.73 -8.87
C CYS A 103 7.81 8.17 -10.23
N SER A 104 8.71 8.24 -11.22
CA SER A 104 8.36 8.53 -12.62
C SER A 104 7.56 7.41 -13.30
N LEU A 105 7.73 6.16 -12.85
CA LEU A 105 7.04 4.98 -13.35
C LEU A 105 6.50 4.16 -12.16
N PRO A 106 5.35 4.54 -11.59
CA PRO A 106 4.82 3.85 -10.44
C PRO A 106 4.29 2.46 -10.80
N PHE A 107 4.45 1.50 -9.89
CA PHE A 107 3.95 0.12 -10.02
C PHE A 107 4.40 -0.63 -11.29
N PRO A 108 5.71 -0.71 -11.59
CA PRO A 108 6.22 -1.21 -12.87
C PRO A 108 5.91 -2.69 -13.13
N VAL A 109 5.67 -3.49 -12.09
CA VAL A 109 5.44 -4.94 -12.17
C VAL A 109 4.11 -5.40 -11.55
N LEU A 110 3.21 -4.47 -11.26
CA LEU A 110 1.97 -4.78 -10.55
C LEU A 110 0.99 -5.57 -11.43
N GLU A 111 0.55 -6.72 -10.93
CA GLU A 111 -0.36 -7.63 -11.62
C GLU A 111 -1.83 -7.23 -11.39
N ASN A 112 -2.67 -7.35 -12.43
CA ASN A 112 -4.14 -7.24 -12.34
C ASN A 112 -4.70 -5.92 -11.79
N TRP A 113 -3.97 -4.80 -11.94
CA TRP A 113 -4.39 -3.53 -11.35
C TRP A 113 -5.33 -2.73 -12.26
N LYS A 114 -6.61 -2.60 -11.86
CA LYS A 114 -7.70 -2.38 -12.84
C LYS A 114 -8.18 -0.95 -13.08
N GLU A 115 -8.19 -0.02 -12.11
CA GLU A 115 -9.03 1.20 -12.24
C GLU A 115 -8.54 2.44 -11.47
N TRP A 116 -7.32 2.91 -11.69
CA TRP A 116 -6.82 4.10 -11.00
C TRP A 116 -6.48 5.18 -12.02
N LEU A 117 -7.00 6.40 -11.78
CA LEU A 117 -6.84 7.55 -12.67
C LEU A 117 -5.34 7.82 -12.92
N PRO A 118 -4.94 8.30 -14.10
CA PRO A 118 -3.54 8.57 -14.40
C PRO A 118 -2.93 9.55 -13.38
N CYS A 119 -1.67 9.31 -13.02
CA CYS A 119 -0.85 10.27 -12.29
C CYS A 119 -0.85 11.57 -13.10
N LYS A 120 -1.44 12.65 -12.57
CA LYS A 120 -1.43 13.95 -13.23
C LYS A 120 -0.05 14.57 -13.04
N THR A 121 0.89 14.16 -13.88
CA THR A 121 2.04 15.00 -14.22
C THR A 121 1.84 15.44 -15.66
N ASN A 122 1.90 16.75 -15.86
CA ASN A 122 1.61 17.44 -17.11
C ASN A 122 2.17 16.70 -18.33
N GLU A 123 1.28 16.52 -19.30
CA GLU A 123 1.55 16.14 -20.70
C GLU A 123 2.30 14.81 -20.92
N GLU A 124 1.54 13.82 -21.41
CA GLU A 124 2.01 12.63 -22.12
C GLU A 124 2.88 11.61 -21.38
N ILE A 125 2.31 10.81 -20.46
CA ILE A 125 2.76 9.41 -20.30
C ILE A 125 1.55 8.48 -20.16
N ARG A 126 1.21 7.78 -21.26
CA ARG A 126 0.33 6.61 -21.28
C ARG A 126 1.17 5.35 -21.17
N VAL A 127 1.23 4.67 -20.02
CA VAL A 127 1.56 3.23 -20.02
C VAL A 127 1.03 2.53 -18.75
N PHE A 128 0.15 1.54 -18.94
CA PHE A 128 -0.07 0.44 -17.98
C PHE A 128 0.28 -0.86 -18.71
N PRO A 129 1.57 -1.24 -18.81
CA PRO A 129 2.01 -2.30 -19.72
C PRO A 129 1.51 -3.71 -19.33
N CYS A 130 1.01 -3.88 -18.10
CA CYS A 130 0.68 -5.19 -17.52
C CYS A 130 -0.83 -5.42 -17.28
N LEU A 131 -1.71 -4.56 -17.80
CA LEU A 131 -3.15 -4.65 -17.58
C LEU A 131 -3.78 -5.80 -18.40
N ARG A 132 -4.23 -6.88 -17.74
CA ARG A 132 -4.72 -8.10 -18.43
C ARG A 132 -6.24 -8.33 -18.39
N GLN A 133 -6.98 -7.67 -17.51
CA GLN A 133 -8.44 -7.89 -17.35
C GLN A 133 -9.05 -6.69 -16.63
N VAL A 134 -10.37 -6.43 -16.71
CA VAL A 134 -11.11 -5.41 -15.90
C VAL A 134 -12.50 -5.96 -15.50
N SER A 135 -12.98 -5.67 -14.27
CA SER A 135 -14.36 -5.99 -13.82
C SER A 135 -14.78 -5.09 -12.64
N ILE A 136 -15.92 -4.40 -12.78
CA ILE A 136 -16.56 -3.59 -11.72
C ILE A 136 -17.84 -4.28 -11.30
N SER A 137 -18.02 -4.51 -10.00
CA SER A 137 -19.31 -4.89 -9.42
C SER A 137 -19.58 -4.04 -8.19
N ARG A 138 -20.73 -3.39 -8.15
CA ARG A 138 -21.27 -2.76 -6.95
C ARG A 138 -21.96 -3.83 -6.10
N ILE A 139 -21.72 -3.80 -4.79
CA ILE A 139 -22.59 -4.41 -3.79
C ILE A 139 -23.37 -3.27 -3.15
#